data_AF-A0A817SUJ3-F1
#
_entry.id   AF-A0A817SUJ3-F1
#
_cell.length_a   1.000
_cell.length_b   1.000
_cell.length_c   1.000
_cell.angle_alpha   90.00
_cell.angle_beta   90.00
_cell.angle_gamma   90.00
#
_symmetry.space_group_name_H-M   'P 1'
#
loop_
_entity.id
_entity.type
_entity.pdbx_description
1 polymer ?
#
loop_
_entity_poly.entity_id
_entity_poly.type
_entity_poly.pdbx_seq_one_letter_code
_entity_poly.pdbx_strand_id
1 'polypeptide(L)'
;MGTLFVNQVIAVSQELQDNSCPIGQSRIFVAKNRQNRNIALFVINTVGPVYHSEEKEKSAFLLQSCYSTSFALANLYSLTSIAYPAISCGANHFPPQEAAQVAIESV
;
A
#
# COMPACT_ATOMS: atom_id res chain seq x y z
N MET A 1 -5.97 7.54 -19.35
CA MET A 1 -4.70 6.77 -19.47
C MET A 1 -4.52 5.89 -18.22
N GLY A 2 -5.44 4.95 -17.96
CA GLY A 2 -5.57 4.30 -16.64
C GLY A 2 -5.83 2.79 -16.65
N THR A 3 -5.65 2.13 -17.79
CA THR A 3 -6.07 0.72 -17.97
C THR A 3 -4.90 -0.27 -17.97
N LEU A 4 -3.67 0.19 -17.74
CA LEU A 4 -2.45 -0.63 -17.92
C LEU A 4 -2.00 -1.42 -16.68
N PHE A 5 -2.49 -1.11 -15.48
CA PHE A 5 -2.02 -1.77 -14.24
C PHE A 5 -2.82 -3.00 -13.82
N VAL A 6 -4.09 -3.14 -14.26
CA VAL A 6 -5.01 -4.15 -13.73
C VAL A 6 -4.67 -5.58 -14.20
N ASN A 7 -3.93 -5.73 -15.31
CA ASN A 7 -3.67 -7.03 -15.93
C ASN A 7 -2.35 -7.73 -15.51
N GLN A 8 -1.59 -7.17 -14.56
CA GLN A 8 -0.24 -7.65 -14.23
C GLN A 8 -0.15 -8.40 -12.89
N VAL A 9 -1.28 -8.61 -12.23
CA VAL A 9 -1.32 -8.77 -10.79
C VAL A 9 -2.49 -9.72 -10.45
N ILE A 10 -2.24 -10.88 -9.80
CA ILE A 10 -3.30 -11.84 -9.36
C ILE A 10 -3.46 -11.72 -7.85
N ALA A 11 -4.68 -11.45 -7.37
CA ALA A 11 -4.99 -11.34 -5.95
C ALA A 11 -4.78 -12.69 -5.26
N VAL A 12 -4.05 -12.69 -4.14
CA VAL A 12 -3.80 -13.92 -3.37
C VAL A 12 -4.88 -14.14 -2.28
N SER A 13 -5.76 -13.16 -2.05
CA SER A 13 -6.94 -13.31 -1.20
C SER A 13 -8.18 -12.64 -1.81
N GLN A 14 -9.29 -13.40 -1.88
CA GLN A 14 -10.62 -12.90 -2.20
C GLN A 14 -11.21 -12.32 -0.91
N GLU A 15 -11.34 -11.00 -0.79
CA GLU A 15 -12.03 -10.49 0.41
C GLU A 15 -13.04 -9.35 0.21
N LEU A 16 -13.31 -8.92 -1.03
CA LEU A 16 -14.56 -8.21 -1.35
C LEU A 16 -15.01 -8.60 -2.76
N GLN A 17 -16.31 -8.90 -2.94
CA GLN A 17 -16.90 -9.32 -4.23
C GLN A 17 -16.73 -8.28 -5.35
N ASP A 18 -16.39 -7.04 -5.01
CA ASP A 18 -16.26 -5.90 -5.93
C ASP A 18 -14.82 -5.54 -6.30
N ASN A 19 -13.81 -6.28 -5.83
CA ASN A 19 -12.38 -5.96 -5.96
C ASN A 19 -11.96 -4.59 -5.36
N SER A 20 -12.78 -3.91 -4.56
CA SER A 20 -12.43 -2.60 -3.98
C SER A 20 -11.47 -2.75 -2.80
N CYS A 21 -10.51 -1.84 -2.60
CA CYS A 21 -9.61 -1.85 -1.44
C CYS A 21 -9.88 -0.59 -0.61
N PRO A 22 -10.44 -0.71 0.61
CA PRO A 22 -10.73 0.45 1.46
C PRO A 22 -9.47 1.22 1.85
N ILE A 23 -9.63 2.51 2.16
CA ILE A 23 -8.55 3.35 2.68
C ILE A 23 -7.99 2.71 3.97
N GLY A 24 -6.67 2.65 4.09
CA GLY A 24 -5.99 2.03 5.23
C GLY A 24 -5.80 0.51 5.10
N GLN A 25 -6.34 -0.13 4.05
CA GLN A 25 -6.17 -1.57 3.84
C GLN A 25 -5.18 -1.88 2.71
N SER A 26 -4.65 -3.10 2.77
CA SER A 26 -3.65 -3.61 1.84
C SER A 26 -4.04 -4.97 1.28
N ARG A 27 -3.59 -5.26 0.06
CA ARG A 27 -3.75 -6.55 -0.61
C ARG A 27 -2.46 -6.95 -1.29
N ILE A 28 -2.12 -8.22 -1.20
CA ILE A 28 -0.94 -8.78 -1.83
C ILE A 28 -1.31 -9.51 -3.12
N PHE A 29 -0.40 -9.42 -4.07
CA PHE A 29 -0.57 -9.97 -5.37
C PHE A 29 0.75 -10.52 -5.90
N VAL A 30 0.68 -11.54 -6.75
CA VAL A 30 1.85 -12.06 -7.48
C VAL A 30 2.10 -11.19 -8.71
N ALA A 31 3.32 -10.67 -8.82
CA ALA A 31 3.73 -9.85 -9.96
C ALA A 31 3.95 -10.74 -11.19
N LYS A 32 3.23 -10.48 -12.28
CA LYS A 32 3.54 -11.11 -13.57
C LYS A 32 4.75 -10.43 -14.19
N ASN A 33 5.87 -11.15 -14.27
CA ASN A 33 7.08 -10.70 -14.93
C ASN A 33 6.88 -10.67 -16.46
N ARG A 34 6.27 -9.61 -16.98
CA ARG A 34 6.31 -9.29 -18.41
C ARG A 34 7.57 -8.46 -18.65
N GLN A 35 8.58 -9.06 -19.30
CA GLN A 35 9.80 -8.42 -19.82
C GLN A 35 11.03 -8.31 -18.91
N ASN A 36 11.17 -9.10 -17.83
CA ASN A 36 12.35 -9.08 -16.94
C ASN A 36 12.67 -7.73 -16.28
N ARG A 37 11.69 -6.82 -16.19
CA ARG A 37 11.87 -5.49 -15.60
C ARG A 37 11.49 -5.41 -14.14
N ASN A 38 10.81 -6.42 -13.61
CA ASN A 38 10.33 -6.39 -12.24
C ASN A 38 11.12 -7.39 -11.39
N ILE A 39 11.91 -6.85 -10.46
CA ILE A 39 12.75 -7.63 -9.54
C ILE A 39 11.88 -8.21 -8.40
N ALA A 40 10.73 -7.60 -8.12
CA ALA A 40 9.82 -8.05 -7.06
C ALA A 40 8.87 -9.16 -7.56
N LEU A 41 8.83 -10.27 -6.82
CA LEU A 41 7.89 -11.38 -7.05
C LEU A 41 6.47 -11.06 -6.57
N PHE A 42 6.35 -10.18 -5.58
CA PHE A 42 5.10 -9.76 -4.97
C PHE A 42 4.94 -8.24 -5.03
N VAL A 43 3.70 -7.79 -5.16
CA VAL A 43 3.30 -6.40 -4.99
C VAL A 43 2.20 -6.34 -3.94
N ILE A 44 2.40 -5.51 -2.93
CA ILE A 44 1.36 -5.19 -1.95
C ILE A 44 0.78 -3.83 -2.31
N ASN A 45 -0.47 -3.82 -2.77
CA ASN A 45 -1.20 -2.58 -3.03
C ASN A 45 -1.90 -2.12 -1.75
N THR A 46 -1.75 -0.86 -1.39
CA THR A 46 -2.42 -0.25 -0.24
C THR A 46 -3.04 1.08 -0.64
N VAL A 47 -4.15 1.46 -0.01
CA VAL A 47 -4.86 2.71 -0.33
C VAL A 47 -4.63 3.73 0.79
N GLY A 48 -3.69 4.63 0.54
CA GLY A 48 -3.38 5.72 1.47
C GLY A 48 -4.51 6.76 1.59
N PRO A 49 -4.64 7.44 2.74
CA PRO A 49 -5.66 8.47 2.94
C PRO A 49 -5.32 9.75 2.16
N VAL A 50 -6.34 10.53 1.83
CA VAL A 50 -6.19 11.96 1.55
C VAL A 50 -5.93 12.67 2.87
N TYR A 51 -4.95 13.58 2.90
CA TYR A 51 -4.63 14.34 4.10
C TYR A 51 -5.61 15.50 4.30
N HIS A 52 -6.16 15.58 5.50
CA HIS A 52 -7.01 16.68 5.94
C HIS A 52 -6.44 17.24 7.25
N SER A 53 -6.01 18.50 7.26
CA SER A 53 -5.44 19.15 8.45
C SER A 53 -6.41 19.18 9.63
N GLU A 54 -7.70 19.36 9.36
CA GLU A 54 -8.77 19.35 10.37
C GLU A 54 -8.99 17.97 11.00
N GLU A 55 -8.62 16.89 10.29
CA GLU A 55 -8.75 15.50 10.75
C GLU A 55 -7.38 14.80 10.81
N LYS A 56 -6.31 15.52 11.20
CA LYS A 56 -4.92 15.02 11.14
C LYS A 56 -4.71 13.66 11.79
N GLU A 57 -5.36 13.41 12.94
CA GLU A 57 -5.22 12.17 13.70
C GLU A 57 -5.81 10.98 12.96
N LYS A 58 -6.96 11.18 12.30
CA LYS A 58 -7.60 10.18 11.45
C LYS A 58 -6.78 9.91 10.19
N SER A 59 -6.22 10.95 9.57
CA SER A 59 -5.29 10.79 8.43
C SER A 59 -4.06 9.98 8.86
N ALA A 60 -3.45 10.29 10.01
CA ALA A 60 -2.31 9.55 10.55
C ALA A 60 -2.66 8.08 10.86
N PHE A 61 -3.79 7.82 11.51
CA PHE A 61 -4.28 6.47 11.81
C PHE A 61 -4.49 5.63 10.55
N LEU A 62 -5.09 6.20 9.50
CA LEU A 62 -5.30 5.52 8.23
C LEU A 62 -3.98 5.26 7.49
N LEU A 63 -3.02 6.18 7.56
CA LEU A 63 -1.69 5.99 6.99
C LEU A 63 -0.93 4.88 7.74
N GLN A 64 -0.97 4.88 9.08
CA GLN A 64 -0.43 3.81 9.91
C GLN A 64 -1.04 2.45 9.52
N SER A 65 -2.36 2.40 9.34
CA SER A 65 -3.06 1.19 8.91
C SER A 65 -2.53 0.66 7.58
N CYS A 66 -2.16 1.52 6.62
CA CYS A 66 -1.53 1.10 5.36
C CYS A 66 -0.21 0.35 5.60
N TYR A 67 0.65 0.89 6.46
CA TYR A 67 1.93 0.26 6.81
C TYR A 67 1.72 -1.03 7.58
N SER A 68 0.91 -1.03 8.65
CA SER A 68 0.70 -2.21 9.49
C SER A 68 0.05 -3.37 8.73
N THR A 69 -0.96 -3.10 7.89
CA THR A 69 -1.62 -4.16 7.10
C THR A 69 -0.72 -4.71 6.00
N SER A 70 0.05 -3.85 5.32
CA SER A 70 1.00 -4.31 4.29
C SER A 70 2.18 -5.09 4.89
N PHE A 71 2.69 -4.66 6.05
CA PHE A 71 3.75 -5.37 6.76
C PHE A 71 3.28 -6.73 7.27
N ALA A 72 2.06 -6.82 7.82
CA ALA A 72 1.45 -8.07 8.22
C ALA A 72 1.33 -9.07 7.05
N LEU A 73 0.94 -8.58 5.86
CA LEU A 73 0.94 -9.40 4.64
C LEU A 73 2.35 -9.84 4.25
N ALA A 74 3.36 -8.96 4.31
CA ALA A 74 4.74 -9.37 4.03
C ALA A 74 5.22 -10.48 4.96
N ASN A 75 4.90 -10.39 6.27
CA ASN A 75 5.22 -11.41 7.26
C ASN A 75 4.46 -12.72 7.03
N LEU A 76 3.16 -12.66 6.70
CA LEU A 76 2.34 -13.84 6.42
C LEU A 76 2.89 -14.67 5.24
N TYR A 77 3.47 -14.00 4.25
CA TYR A 77 4.09 -14.63 3.08
C TYR A 77 5.61 -14.82 3.24
N SER A 78 6.15 -14.62 4.44
CA SER A 78 7.58 -14.81 4.78
C SER A 78 8.53 -14.05 3.85
N LEU A 79 8.17 -12.83 3.45
CA LEU A 79 9.02 -11.99 2.62
C LEU A 79 10.19 -11.47 3.44
N THR A 80 11.40 -11.53 2.89
CA THR A 80 12.63 -11.12 3.59
C THR A 80 13.02 -9.66 3.35
N SER A 81 12.37 -9.00 2.39
CA SER A 81 12.60 -7.58 2.09
C SER A 81 11.32 -6.93 1.57
N ILE A 82 11.12 -5.68 1.94
CA ILE A 82 10.02 -4.84 1.50
C ILE A 82 10.54 -3.42 1.26
N ALA A 83 10.04 -2.78 0.21
CA ALA A 83 10.34 -1.38 -0.09
C ALA A 83 9.04 -0.58 -0.09
N TYR A 84 9.01 0.52 0.65
CA TYR A 84 7.87 1.41 0.73
C TYR A 84 8.11 2.68 -0.09
N PRO A 85 7.14 3.11 -0.92
CA PRO A 85 7.13 4.48 -1.44
C PRO A 85 6.70 5.45 -0.33
N ALA A 86 6.80 6.76 -0.59
CA ALA A 86 6.23 7.79 0.28
C ALA A 86 4.69 7.81 0.15
N ILE A 87 4.01 6.87 0.83
CA ILE A 87 2.56 6.68 0.75
C ILE A 87 1.84 8.00 1.10
N SER A 88 0.84 8.35 0.30
CA SER A 88 0.04 9.58 0.39
C SER A 88 0.76 10.93 0.25
N CYS A 89 2.08 10.96 0.07
CA CYS A 89 2.85 12.22 -0.03
C CYS A 89 2.79 12.91 -1.41
N GLY A 90 2.10 12.31 -2.38
CA GLY A 90 1.90 12.86 -3.73
C GLY A 90 0.56 13.59 -3.84
N ALA A 91 -0.31 13.11 -4.74
CA ALA A 91 -1.63 13.68 -4.99
C ALA A 91 -2.59 13.69 -3.77
N ASN A 92 -2.27 12.96 -2.71
CA ASN A 92 -3.03 12.92 -1.46
C ASN A 92 -2.53 13.93 -0.40
N HIS A 93 -1.47 14.69 -0.72
CA HIS A 93 -0.99 15.86 0.02
C HIS A 93 -0.61 15.61 1.49
N PHE A 94 -0.28 14.38 1.88
CA PHE A 94 0.22 14.12 3.24
C PHE A 94 1.59 14.79 3.42
N PRO A 95 1.80 15.63 4.45
CA PRO A 95 3.09 16.27 4.68
C PRO A 95 4.22 15.25 4.82
N PRO A 96 5.29 15.32 4.02
CA PRO A 96 6.33 14.28 3.99
C PRO A 96 6.97 13.99 5.35
N GLN A 97 7.19 15.01 6.18
CA GLN A 97 7.78 14.86 7.51
C GLN A 97 6.85 14.10 8.46
N GLU A 98 5.56 14.45 8.50
CA GLU A 98 4.55 13.75 9.32
C GLU A 98 4.35 12.32 8.82
N ALA A 99 4.28 12.13 7.49
CA ALA A 99 4.14 10.80 6.89
C ALA A 99 5.33 9.89 7.18
N ALA A 100 6.56 10.43 7.14
CA ALA A 100 7.76 9.69 7.45
C ALA A 100 7.80 9.23 8.92
N GLN A 101 7.34 10.07 9.85
CA GLN A 101 7.22 9.69 11.25
C GLN A 101 6.25 8.51 11.42
N VAL A 102 5.05 8.61 10.83
CA VAL A 102 4.07 7.52 10.85
C VAL A 102 4.65 6.23 10.23
N ALA A 103 5.38 6.35 9.12
CA ALA A 103 5.99 5.20 8.45
C ALA A 103 6.98 4.45 9.35
N ILE A 104 7.91 5.18 9.98
CA ILE A 104 8.95 4.60 10.83
C ILE A 104 8.36 3.97 12.11
N GLU A 105 7.32 4.58 12.69
CA GLU A 105 6.68 4.06 13.90
C GLU A 105 5.82 2.81 13.65
N SER A 106 5.46 2.52 12.39
CA SER A 106 4.50 1.47 12.04
C SER A 106 5.11 0.13 11.61
N VAL A 107 6.42 0.07 11.34
CA VAL A 107 7.13 -1.11 10.80
C VAL A 107 8.25 -1.60 11.71
#